data_AF-A0A418GB18-F1
#
_entry.id   AF-A0A418GB18-F1
#
_cell.length_a   1.000
_cell.length_b   1.000
_cell.length_c   1.000
_cell.angle_alpha   90.00
_cell.angle_beta   90.00
_cell.angle_gamma   90.00
#
_symmetry.space_group_name_H-M   'P 1'
#
loop_
_entity.id
_entity.type
_entity.pdbx_description
1 polymer ?
#
loop_
_entity_poly.entity_id
_entity_poly.type
_entity_poly.pdbx_seq_one_letter_code
_entity_poly.pdbx_strand_id
1 'polypeptide(L)' 'MSSEKLYSPLKVGAITAANRIFMAPLTRLRSIEPGDIPTP' A
#
# COMPACT_ATOMS: atom_id res chain seq x y z
N MET A 1 -2.68 16.96 -18.74
CA MET A 1 -3.11 15.61 -18.32
C MET A 1 -3.91 15.77 -17.03
N SER A 2 -5.21 15.41 -17.01
CA SER A 2 -6.01 15.47 -15.78
C SER A 2 -5.75 14.24 -14.92
N SER A 3 -5.56 14.45 -13.62
CA SER A 3 -5.30 13.39 -12.62
C SER A 3 -6.57 12.75 -12.07
N GLU A 4 -7.75 13.11 -12.56
CA GLU A 4 -9.05 12.62 -12.07
C GLU A 4 -9.12 11.09 -11.98
N LYS A 5 -8.54 10.37 -12.95
CA LYS A 5 -8.54 8.90 -12.94
C LYS A 5 -7.72 8.31 -11.80
N LEU A 6 -6.72 9.00 -11.26
CA LEU A 6 -5.92 8.50 -10.14
C LEU A 6 -6.73 8.39 -8.85
N TYR A 7 -7.74 9.24 -8.70
CA TYR A 7 -8.60 9.30 -7.51
C TYR A 7 -9.91 8.53 -7.67
N SER A 8 -10.10 7.80 -8.77
CA SER A 8 -11.31 7.00 -9.00
C SER A 8 -11.15 5.55 -8.49
N PRO A 9 -12.26 4.90 -8.07
CA PRO A 9 -12.21 3.51 -7.63
C PRO A 9 -11.69 2.52 -8.69
N LEU A 10 -11.11 1.42 -8.21
CA LEU A 10 -10.60 0.32 -9.04
C LEU A 10 -10.88 -1.05 -8.38
N LYS A 11 -11.54 -1.96 -9.09
CA LYS A 11 -11.72 -3.36 -8.65
C LYS A 11 -10.38 -4.11 -8.79
N VAL A 12 -9.91 -4.73 -7.71
CA VAL A 12 -8.65 -5.51 -7.66
C VAL A 12 -8.94 -6.87 -7.03
N GLY A 13 -9.14 -7.89 -7.87
CA GLY A 13 -9.50 -9.24 -7.41
C GLY A 13 -10.77 -9.23 -6.56
N ALA A 14 -10.69 -9.70 -5.31
CA ALA A 14 -11.82 -9.74 -4.39
C ALA A 14 -12.24 -8.35 -3.86
N ILE A 15 -11.33 -7.40 -3.78
CA ILE A 15 -11.55 -6.09 -3.14
C ILE A 15 -11.73 -4.95 -4.16
N THR A 16 -12.22 -3.80 -3.68
CA THR A 16 -12.30 -2.56 -4.48
C THR A 16 -11.49 -1.48 -3.77
N ALA A 17 -10.45 -0.96 -4.42
CA ALA A 17 -9.67 0.17 -3.92
C ALA A 17 -10.39 1.49 -4.21
N ALA A 18 -10.37 2.42 -3.25
CA ALA A 18 -11.03 3.73 -3.39
C ALA A 18 -10.32 4.65 -4.40
N ASN A 19 -9.03 4.44 -4.65
CA ASN A 19 -8.22 5.18 -5.60
C ASN A 19 -7.13 4.27 -6.22
N ARG A 20 -6.32 4.83 -7.12
CA ARG A 20 -5.25 4.13 -7.85
C ARG A 20 -3.85 4.50 -7.35
N ILE A 21 -3.76 5.05 -6.14
CA ILE A 21 -2.51 5.49 -5.52
C ILE A 21 -2.10 4.42 -4.51
N PHE A 22 -1.19 3.54 -4.91
CA PHE A 22 -0.74 2.43 -4.07
C PHE A 22 0.59 2.74 -3.41
N MET A 23 0.75 2.26 -2.16
CA MET A 23 2.05 2.23 -1.50
C MET A 23 2.84 1.03 -2.01
N ALA A 24 3.95 1.28 -2.69
CA ALA A 24 4.88 0.23 -3.07
C ALA A 24 5.44 -0.49 -1.84
N PRO A 25 5.80 -1.78 -1.94
CA PRO A 25 6.48 -2.48 -0.84
C PRO A 25 7.88 -1.88 -0.63
N LEU A 26 8.15 -1.42 0.59
CA LEU A 26 9.43 -0.79 0.96
C LEU A 26 10.01 -1.48 2.19
N THR A 27 11.12 -2.20 2.04
CA THR A 27 11.87 -2.74 3.17
C THR A 27 12.45 -1.59 3.98
N ARG A 28 12.08 -1.49 5.26
CA ARG A 28 12.50 -0.39 6.15
C ARG A 28 13.60 -0.75 7.15
N LEU A 29 13.89 -2.05 7.33
CA LEU A 29 14.88 -2.57 8.29
C LEU A 29 14.67 -2.03 9.71
N ARG A 30 13.43 -2.10 10.20
CA ARG A 30 13.04 -1.64 11.55
C ARG A 30 12.37 -2.73 12.37
N SER A 31 12.57 -4.00 12.02
CA SER A 31 12.08 -5.10 12.85
C SER A 31 12.91 -5.18 14.13
N ILE A 32 12.28 -5.57 15.24
CA ILE A 32 12.96 -5.86 16.50
C ILE A 32 13.51 -7.29 16.45
N GLU A 33 14.75 -7.45 16.89
CA GLU A 33 15.41 -8.75 17.05
C GLU A 33 15.53 -9.15 18.54
N PRO A 34 15.53 -10.46 18.87
CA PRO A 34 15.35 -11.60 17.96
C PRO A 34 13.87 -11.82 17.58
N GLY A 35 13.63 -12.40 16.39
CA GLY A 35 12.30 -12.87 15.97
C GLY A 35 11.59 -12.03 14.91
N ASP A 36 12.26 -11.05 14.30
CA ASP A 36 11.75 -10.26 13.16
C ASP A 36 10.38 -9.60 13.43
N ILE A 37 10.21 -9.04 14.63
CA ILE A 37 8.92 -8.56 15.13
C ILE A 37 8.68 -7.11 14.67
N PRO A 38 7.47 -6.75 14.18
CA PRO A 38 7.11 -5.36 13.90
C PRO A 38 7.22 -4.47 15.14
N THR A 39 7.77 -3.26 14.98
CA THR A 39 7.77 -2.25 16.05
C THR A 39 6.36 -1.69 16.30
N PRO A 40 6.02 -1.31 17.55
CA PRO A 40 4.82 -0.51 17.85
C PRO A 40 4.73 0.81 17.08
#